data_AF-A0A8T1ALM2-F1
#
_entry.id   AF-A0A8T1ALM2-F1
#
_cell.length_a   1.000
_cell.length_b   1.000
_cell.length_c   1.000
_cell.angle_alpha   90.00
_cell.angle_beta   90.00
_cell.angle_gamma   90.00
#
_symmetry.space_group_name_H-M   'P 1'
#
loop_
_entity.id
_entity.type
_entity.pdbx_description
1 polymer ?
#
loop_
_entity_poly.entity_id
_entity_poly.type
_entity_poly.pdbx_seq_one_letter_code
_entity_poly.pdbx_strand_id
1 'polypeptide(L)' 'MSLKDLAPLNTKRGRESAARSFLKFVEDEGVTWEYLEVCMQRENAALILAAVVDKFDMYLAFKEGRKGQLLARHSVM' A
#
# COMPACT_ATOMS: atom_id res chain seq x y z
N MET A 1 1.98 5.74 9.56
CA MET A 1 3.43 6.07 9.58
C MET A 1 3.66 7.37 8.82
N SER A 2 4.84 7.99 8.87
CA SER A 2 5.16 9.12 7.99
C SER A 2 5.38 8.61 6.57
N LEU A 3 5.13 9.44 5.53
CA LEU A 3 5.48 9.10 4.14
C LEU A 3 6.96 8.73 3.97
N LYS A 4 7.83 9.28 4.81
CA LYS A 4 9.27 8.95 4.82
C LYS A 4 9.54 7.51 5.23
N ASP A 5 8.68 6.93 6.06
CA ASP A 5 8.80 5.54 6.52
C ASP A 5 8.43 4.55 5.41
N LEU A 6 7.65 4.99 4.42
CA LEU A 6 7.31 4.23 3.22
C LEU A 6 8.38 4.33 2.11
N ALA A 7 9.41 5.16 2.29
CA ALA A 7 10.42 5.36 1.28
C ALA A 7 11.24 4.08 1.07
N PRO A 8 11.39 3.58 -0.17
CA PRO A 8 12.20 2.41 -0.44
C PRO A 8 13.68 2.72 -0.18
N LEU A 9 14.46 1.68 0.13
CA LEU A 9 15.92 1.78 0.10
C LEU A 9 16.37 2.27 -1.28
N ASN A 10 17.27 3.26 -1.33
CA ASN A 10 17.75 3.90 -2.57
C ASN A 10 18.63 2.98 -3.46
N THR A 11 18.63 1.68 -3.18
CA THR A 11 19.28 0.69 -4.04
C THR A 11 18.32 0.29 -5.17
N LYS A 12 18.85 -0.16 -6.32
CA LYS A 12 18.03 -0.69 -7.42
C LYS A 12 17.08 -1.80 -6.93
N ARG A 13 17.63 -2.76 -6.17
CA ARG A 13 16.87 -3.88 -5.59
C ARG A 13 15.79 -3.41 -4.61
N GLY A 14 16.08 -2.41 -3.78
CA GLY A 14 15.12 -1.84 -2.83
C GLY A 14 13.90 -1.25 -3.54
N ARG A 15 14.14 -0.42 -4.56
CA ARG A 15 13.07 0.18 -5.38
C ARG A 15 12.24 -0.88 -6.12
N GLU A 16 12.89 -1.86 -6.75
CA GLU A 16 12.19 -2.95 -7.44
C GLU A 16 11.35 -3.80 -6.46
N SER A 17 11.86 -4.06 -5.26
CA SER A 17 11.12 -4.80 -4.24
C SER A 17 9.89 -4.04 -3.77
N ALA A 18 10.03 -2.73 -3.51
CA ALA A 18 8.91 -1.89 -3.12
C ALA A 18 7.84 -1.80 -4.22
N ALA A 19 8.25 -1.64 -5.48
CA ALA A 19 7.33 -1.65 -6.62
C ALA A 19 6.56 -2.97 -6.72
N ARG A 20 7.23 -4.12 -6.56
CA ARG A 20 6.57 -5.43 -6.52
C ARG A 20 5.59 -5.55 -5.36
N SER A 21 5.97 -5.09 -4.16
CA SER A 21 5.07 -5.12 -3.00
C SER A 21 3.83 -4.25 -3.21
N PHE A 22 3.99 -3.08 -3.82
CA PHE A 22 2.88 -2.18 -4.14
C PHE A 22 1.95 -2.77 -5.20
N LEU A 23 2.48 -3.33 -6.29
CA LEU A 23 1.67 -4.01 -7.31
C LEU A 23 0.91 -5.20 -6.73
N LYS A 24 1.56 -6.00 -5.87
CA LYS A 24 0.90 -7.10 -5.16
C LYS A 24 -0.25 -6.61 -4.27
N PHE A 25 -0.08 -5.47 -3.58
CA PHE A 25 -1.13 -4.85 -2.79
C PHE A 25 -2.33 -4.46 -3.67
N VAL A 26 -2.08 -3.81 -4.81
CA VAL A 26 -3.14 -3.41 -5.74
C VAL A 26 -3.93 -4.63 -6.24
N GLU A 27 -3.24 -5.72 -6.60
CA GLU A 27 -3.86 -7.00 -6.96
C GLU A 27 -4.66 -7.63 -5.81
N ASP A 28 -4.12 -7.64 -4.59
CA ASP A 28 -4.79 -8.22 -3.41
C ASP A 28 -6.06 -7.45 -3.04
N GLU A 29 -6.13 -6.16 -3.38
CA GLU A 29 -7.32 -5.32 -3.27
C GLU A 29 -8.34 -5.53 -4.39
N GLY A 30 -8.05 -6.40 -5.36
CA GLY A 30 -8.90 -6.66 -6.51
C GLY A 30 -8.96 -5.51 -7.52
N VAL A 31 -7.95 -4.63 -7.50
CA VAL A 31 -7.85 -3.46 -8.37
C VAL A 31 -6.79 -3.72 -9.45
N THR A 32 -6.99 -3.19 -10.65
CA THR A 32 -5.95 -3.23 -11.70
C THR A 32 -5.08 -1.98 -11.64
N TRP A 33 -3.81 -2.11 -12.03
CA TRP A 33 -2.91 -0.97 -12.10
C TRP A 33 -3.43 0.12 -13.06
N GLU A 34 -3.99 -0.29 -14.20
CA GLU A 34 -4.55 0.61 -15.21
C GLU A 34 -5.73 1.41 -14.66
N TYR A 35 -6.58 0.79 -13.84
CA TYR A 35 -7.68 1.49 -13.19
C TYR A 35 -7.15 2.55 -12.22
N LEU A 36 -6.16 2.17 -11.40
CA LEU A 36 -5.54 3.07 -10.45
C LEU A 36 -4.86 4.26 -11.15
N GLU A 37 -4.19 4.00 -12.28
CA GLU A 37 -3.56 5.04 -13.10
C GLU A 37 -4.59 6.05 -13.63
N VAL A 38 -5.74 5.58 -14.16
CA VAL A 38 -6.84 6.45 -14.60
C VAL A 38 -7.41 7.26 -13.43
N CYS A 39 -7.52 6.67 -12.25
CA CYS A 39 -7.96 7.36 -11.04
C CYS A 39 -7.01 8.52 -10.66
N MET A 40 -5.71 8.36 -10.85
CA MET A 40 -4.71 9.40 -10.57
C MET A 40 -4.70 10.56 -11.58
N GLN A 41 -5.45 10.47 -12.67
CA GLN A 41 -5.60 11.55 -13.66
C GLN A 41 -6.83 12.45 -13.41
N ARG A 42 -7.66 12.12 -12.42
CA ARG A 42 -8.89 12.86 -12.10
C ARG A 42 -8.64 14.03 -11.16
N GLU A 43 -9.58 14.97 -11.08
CA GLU A 43 -9.50 16.15 -10.20
C GLU A 43 -9.30 15.78 -8.72
N ASN A 44 -9.74 14.59 -8.30
CA ASN A 44 -9.60 14.08 -6.94
C ASN A 44 -8.35 13.19 -6.73
N ALA A 45 -7.37 13.22 -7.62
CA ALA A 45 -6.16 12.40 -7.55
C ALA A 45 -5.43 12.50 -6.19
N ALA A 46 -5.36 13.69 -5.60
CA ALA A 46 -4.72 13.88 -4.29
C ALA A 46 -5.42 13.09 -3.16
N LEU A 47 -6.76 13.07 -3.16
CA LEU A 47 -7.55 12.32 -2.19
C LEU A 47 -7.42 10.81 -2.41
N ILE A 48 -7.41 10.38 -3.66
CA ILE A 48 -7.22 8.98 -4.04
C ILE A 48 -5.82 8.52 -3.61
N LEU A 49 -4.78 9.32 -3.87
CA LEU A 49 -3.42 9.02 -3.47
C LEU A 49 -3.29 8.89 -1.96
N ALA A 50 -3.87 9.80 -1.19
CA ALA A 50 -3.88 9.72 0.27
C ALA A 50 -4.52 8.39 0.75
N ALA A 51 -5.70 8.05 0.24
CA ALA A 51 -6.39 6.82 0.63
C ALA A 51 -5.61 5.55 0.24
N VAL A 52 -5.00 5.54 -0.95
CA VAL A 52 -4.17 4.42 -1.44
C VAL A 52 -2.94 4.24 -0.57
N VAL A 53 -2.27 5.34 -0.20
CA VAL A 53 -1.09 5.32 0.65
C VAL A 53 -1.43 4.88 2.07
N ASP A 54 -2.52 5.39 2.66
CA ASP A 54 -2.98 4.97 4.00
C ASP A 54 -3.26 3.47 4.05
N LYS A 55 -3.91 2.95 3.00
CA LYS A 55 -4.23 1.52 2.90
C LYS A 55 -2.99 0.66 2.62
N PHE A 56 -2.04 1.18 1.85
CA PHE A 56 -0.76 0.51 1.62
C PHE A 56 0.10 0.46 2.90
N ASP A 57 0.13 1.54 3.69
CA ASP A 57 0.78 1.56 5.02
C ASP A 57 0.19 0.48 5.92
N MET A 58 -1.15 0.40 5.95
CA MET A 58 -1.87 -0.65 6.67
C MET A 58 -1.50 -2.07 6.16
N TYR A 59 -1.46 -2.25 4.84
CA TYR A 59 -1.07 -3.51 4.21
C TYR A 59 0.35 -3.94 4.62
N LEU A 60 1.31 -3.01 4.62
CA LEU A 60 2.68 -3.28 5.06
C LEU A 60 2.72 -3.66 6.55
N ALA A 61 2.04 -2.90 7.41
CA ALA A 61 1.99 -3.16 8.84
C ALA A 61 1.45 -4.58 9.18
N PHE A 62 0.45 -5.06 8.42
CA PHE A 62 -0.12 -6.39 8.64
C PHE A 62 0.59 -7.51 7.90
N LYS A 63 1.13 -7.27 6.71
CA LYS A 63 1.83 -8.30 5.92
C LYS A 63 3.25 -8.56 6.42
N GLU A 64 3.93 -7.54 6.93
CA GLU A 64 5.24 -7.67 7.57
C GLU A 64 5.11 -8.16 9.02
N GLY A 65 3.92 -8.01 9.62
CA GLY A 65 3.64 -8.41 11.00
C GLY A 65 3.42 -9.90 11.23
N ARG A 66 3.10 -10.73 10.22
CA ARG A 66 2.98 -12.20 10.36
C ARG A 66 2.70 -12.88 9.02
N LYS A 67 3.25 -14.08 8.84
CA LYS A 67 2.73 -15.13 7.95
C LYS A 67 1.24 -15.43 8.26
N GLY A 68 0.32 -14.56 7.84
CA GLY A 68 -1.13 -14.82 7.85
C GLY A 68 -1.86 -14.70 9.18
N GLN A 69 -1.34 -13.98 10.19
CA GLN A 69 -2.17 -13.62 11.34
C GLN A 69 -2.56 -12.14 11.24
N LEU A 70 -3.75 -11.92 10.68
CA LEU A 70 -4.54 -10.72 10.97
C LEU A 70 -4.45 -10.48 12.47
N LEU A 71 -3.88 -9.35 12.87
CA LEU A 71 -3.98 -8.88 14.24
C LEU A 71 -5.46 -8.92 14.59
N ALA A 72 -5.79 -9.80 15.52
CA ALA A 72 -7.16 -10.07 15.94
C ALA A 72 -7.85 -8.71 16.13
N ARG A 73 -8.94 -8.53 15.38
CA ARG A 73 -9.93 -7.48 15.65
C ARG A 73 -10.56 -7.83 16.99
N HIS A 74 -9.81 -7.67 18.08
CA HIS A 74 -10.38 -7.52 19.39
C HIS A 74 -10.88 -6.09 19.43
N SER A 75 -12.11 -5.94 18.96
CA SER A 75 -13.02 -4.91 19.42
C SER A 75 -12.91 -4.88 20.95
N VAL A 76 -12.39 -3.79 21.51
CA VAL A 76 -12.57 -3.50 22.92
C VAL A 76 -13.64 -2.43 22.98
N MET A 77 -14.75 -2.79 23.62
CA MET A 77 -15.85 -1.93 24.05
C MET A 77 -15.35 -0.86 25.02
#